data_AF-A0A835PSA8-F1
#
_entry.id   AF-A0A835PSA8-F1
#
_cell.length_a   1.000
_cell.length_b   1.000
_cell.length_c   1.000
_cell.angle_alpha   90.00
_cell.angle_beta   90.00
_cell.angle_gamma   90.00
#
_symmetry.space_group_name_H-M   'P 1'
#
loop_
_entity.id
_entity.type
_entity.pdbx_description
1 polymer ?
#
loop_
_entity_poly.entity_id
_entity_poly.type
_entity_poly.pdbx_seq_one_letter_code
_entity_poly.pdbx_strand_id
1 'polypeptide(L)' 'MELCSIWDIRVTPTFYFLKDGEQLDKMIGSKQPELEQKVARFAATNASS' A
#
# COMPACT_ATOMS: atom_id res chain seq x y z
N MET A 1 -0.52 0.62 -19.40
CA MET A 1 -1.76 1.08 -18.73
C MET A 1 -2.51 -0.04 -18.02
N GLU A 2 -2.36 -1.31 -18.44
CA GLU A 2 -3.03 -2.46 -17.83
C GLU A 2 -3.00 -2.50 -16.30
N LEU A 3 -1.84 -2.29 -15.66
CA LEU A 3 -1.75 -2.22 -14.20
C LEU A 3 -2.67 -1.14 -13.59
N CYS A 4 -2.61 0.09 -14.10
CA CYS A 4 -3.44 1.18 -13.60
C CYS A 4 -4.94 0.92 -13.81
N SER A 5 -5.32 0.20 -14.88
CA SER A 5 -6.70 -0.18 -15.14
C SER A 5 -7.18 -1.28 -14.20
N ILE A 6 -6.38 -2.34 -14.02
CA ILE A 6 -6.70 -3.47 -13.12
C ILE A 6 -6.82 -2.98 -11.67
N TRP A 7 -5.95 -2.06 -11.27
CA TRP A 7 -5.86 -1.55 -9.89
C TRP A 7 -6.59 -0.22 -9.69
N ASP A 8 -7.30 0.30 -10.69
CA ASP A 8 -7.99 1.59 -10.63
C ASP A 8 -7.12 2.76 -10.11
N ILE A 9 -5.90 2.86 -10.63
CA ILE A 9 -4.94 3.92 -10.31
C ILE A 9 -5.26 5.14 -11.16
N ARG A 10 -5.93 6.12 -10.56
CA ARG A 10 -6.38 7.35 -11.23
C ARG A 10 -5.60 8.61 -10.84
N VAL A 11 -4.78 8.52 -9.79
CA VAL A 11 -4.06 9.66 -9.21
C VAL A 11 -2.66 9.23 -8.78
N THR A 12 -1.70 10.16 -8.82
CA THR A 12 -0.31 9.91 -8.45
C THR A 12 0.15 10.91 -7.39
N PRO A 13 0.90 10.48 -6.35
CA PRO A 13 1.26 9.09 -6.07
C PRO A 13 0.10 8.27 -5.47
N THR A 14 0.11 6.96 -5.71
CA THR A 14 -0.78 5.97 -5.09
C THR A 14 0.07 4.81 -4.56
N PHE A 15 -0.16 4.43 -3.30
CA PHE A 15 0.53 3.32 -2.65
C PHE A 15 -0.49 2.23 -2.31
N TYR A 16 -0.23 1.00 -2.74
CA TYR A 16 -0.97 -0.20 -2.32
C TYR A 16 -0.09 -1.04 -1.41
N PHE A 17 -0.67 -1.54 -0.32
CA PHE A 17 0.00 -2.44 0.61
C PHE A 17 -0.58 -3.83 0.40
N LEU A 18 0.25 -4.79 0.03
CA LEU A 18 -0.16 -6.16 -0.32
C LEU A 18 0.52 -7.18 0.59
N LYS A 19 -0.19 -8.27 0.92
CA LYS A 19 0.36 -9.46 1.57
C LYS A 19 -0.31 -10.70 0.99
N ASP A 20 0.48 -11.69 0.60
CA ASP A 20 -0.01 -12.97 0.05
C ASP A 20 -0.99 -12.82 -1.14
N GLY A 21 -0.78 -11.79 -1.96
CA GLY A 21 -1.63 -11.48 -3.12
C GLY A 21 -2.90 -10.68 -2.79
N GLU A 22 -3.17 -10.44 -1.51
CA GLU A 22 -4.32 -9.66 -1.05
C GLU A 22 -3.94 -8.20 -0.76
N GLN A 23 -4.88 -7.28 -1.04
CA GLN A 23 -4.73 -5.87 -0.69
C GLN A 23 -5.10 -5.64 0.78
N LEU A 24 -4.11 -5.17 1.55
CA LEU A 24 -4.30 -4.79 2.95
C LEU A 24 -4.77 -3.34 3.10
N ASP A 25 -4.22 -2.42 2.30
CA ASP A 25 -4.49 -0.99 2.41
C ASP A 25 -4.14 -0.23 1.11
N LYS A 26 -4.64 1.00 0.98
CA LYS A 26 -4.36 1.94 -0.13
C LYS A 26 -4.21 3.36 0.43
N MET A 27 -3.15 4.05 0.02
CA MET A 27 -2.93 5.47 0.33
C MET A 27 -2.84 6.28 -0.97
N ILE A 28 -3.61 7.37 -1.04
CA ILE A 28 -3.60 8.32 -2.15
C ILE A 28 -2.87 9.60 -1.72
N GLY A 29 -2.00 10.10 -2.59
CA GLY A 29 -1.24 11.33 -2.36
C GLY A 29 0.04 11.10 -1.55
N SER A 30 0.72 12.19 -1.21
CA SER A 30 2.10 12.18 -0.70
C SER A 30 2.21 12.62 0.75
N LYS A 31 1.54 11.91 1.67
CA LYS A 31 1.67 12.15 3.12
C LYS A 31 2.77 11.27 3.71
N GLN A 32 3.98 11.82 3.81
CA GLN A 32 5.15 11.07 4.26
C GLN A 32 4.98 10.42 5.65
N PRO A 33 4.50 11.09 6.71
CA PRO A 33 4.34 10.45 8.02
C PRO A 33 3.32 9.31 8.02
N GLU A 34 2.25 9.45 7.23
CA GLU A 34 1.22 8.42 7.08
C GLU A 34 1.77 7.19 6.34
N LEU A 35 2.57 7.41 5.30
CA LEU A 35 3.26 6.35 4.57
C LEU A 35 4.19 5.56 5.49
N GLU A 36 5.06 6.24 6.24
CA GLU A 36 6.01 5.63 7.17
C GLU A 36 5.29 4.80 8.24
N GLN A 37 4.20 5.32 8.81
CA GLN A 37 3.38 4.60 9.78
C GLN A 37 2.75 3.33 9.18
N LYS A 38 2.18 3.40 7.98
CA LYS A 38 1.59 2.23 7.31
C LYS A 38 2.64 1.19 6.97
N VAL A 39 3.81 1.60 6.48
CA VAL A 39 4.94 0.69 6.22
C VAL A 39 5.37 -0.03 7.49
N ALA A 40 5.61 0.69 8.59
CA ALA A 40 6.01 0.09 9.86
C ALA A 40 4.97 -0.91 10.39
N ARG A 41 3.68 -0.55 10.29
CA ARG A 41 2.56 -1.41 10.72
C ARG A 41 2.55 -2.74 9.97
N PHE A 42 2.68 -2.72 8.65
CA PHE A 42 2.55 -3.94 7.84
C PHE A 42 3.86 -4.75 7.79
N ALA A 43 5.02 -4.10 7.85
CA ALA A 43 6.33 -4.78 7.90
C ALA A 43 6.54 -5.57 9.19
N ALA A 44 5.94 -5.15 10.32
CA ALA A 44 6.07 -5.84 11.60
C ALA A 44 5.29 -7.17 11.69
N THR A 45 4.44 -7.51 10.69
CA THR A 45 3.53 -8.67 10.76
C THR A 45 4.17 -10.05 10.54
N ASN A 46 5.50 -10.17 10.61
CA ASN A 46 6.25 -11.44 10.52
C ASN A 46 6.86 -11.91 11.86
N ALA A 47 6.50 -11.29 12.99
CA ALA A 47 7.11 -11.58 14.30
C ALA A 47 6.25 -12.48 15.22
N SER A 48 5.48 -13.41 14.66
CA SER A 48 4.76 -14.42 15.45
C SER A 48 4.57 -15.70 14.64
N SER A 49 5.57 -16.58 14.74
CA SER A 49 5.45 -18.03 14.57
C SER A 49 6.02 -18.68 15.83
#